data_AF-A0A3E1P162-F1
#
_entry.id   AF-A0A3E1P162-F1
#
_cell.length_a   1.000
_cell.length_b   1.000
_cell.length_c   1.000
_cell.angle_alpha   90.00
_cell.angle_beta   90.00
_cell.angle_gamma   90.00
#
_symmetry.space_group_name_H-M   'P 1'
#
loop_
_entity.id
_entity.type
_entity.pdbx_description
1 polymer ?
#
loop_
_entity_poly.entity_id
_entity_poly.type
_entity_poly.pdbx_seq_one_letter_code
_entity_poly.pdbx_strand_id
1 'polypeptide(L)'
;MPTKRLIELISALLIFLFVYTSISKLLDYSVFNRQLSQSPFITQYANLISWALPLGELLIAGLLMVNKTRLTGLYCSFFLLSLFTFYLVAMLRYSPYIPCSCGGILQHLSWQAHIIFNAAFIIITTIGVLLHVHKHQRKTLPGAAENL
;
A
#
# COMPACT_ATOMS: atom_id res chain seq x y z
N MET A 1 -27.14 -0.65 0.08
CA MET A 1 -26.48 -0.75 -1.25
C MET A 1 -25.22 0.13 -1.43
N PRO A 2 -25.08 1.36 -0.91
CA PRO A 2 -23.92 2.23 -1.23
C PRO A 2 -22.58 1.69 -0.72
N THR A 3 -22.57 1.05 0.45
CA THR A 3 -21.34 0.54 1.09
C THR A 3 -20.62 -0.54 0.26
N LYS A 4 -21.34 -1.36 -0.52
CA LYS A 4 -20.71 -2.38 -1.35
C LYS A 4 -19.91 -1.75 -2.49
N ARG A 5 -20.53 -0.80 -3.21
CA ARG A 5 -19.88 -0.07 -4.31
C ARG A 5 -18.68 0.73 -3.82
N LEU A 6 -18.76 1.32 -2.63
CA LEU A 6 -17.64 2.06 -2.04
C LEU A 6 -16.44 1.14 -1.72
N ILE A 7 -16.68 -0.05 -1.13
CA ILE A 7 -15.62 -1.04 -0.89
C ILE A 7 -14.98 -1.50 -2.22
N GLU A 8 -15.79 -1.73 -3.25
CA GLU A 8 -15.31 -2.10 -4.59
C GLU A 8 -14.46 -0.99 -5.22
N LEU A 9 -14.89 0.27 -5.11
CA LEU A 9 -14.15 1.43 -5.59
C LEU A 9 -12.80 1.57 -4.86
N ILE A 10 -12.81 1.48 -3.52
CA ILE A 10 -11.58 1.52 -2.71
C ILE A 10 -10.62 0.40 -3.12
N SER A 11 -11.16 -0.81 -3.29
CA SER A 11 -10.34 -1.97 -3.71
C SER A 11 -9.77 -1.77 -5.10
N ALA A 12 -10.54 -1.25 -6.05
CA ALA A 12 -10.08 -0.97 -7.41
C ALA A 12 -8.97 0.09 -7.43
N LEU A 13 -9.09 1.15 -6.64
CA LEU A 13 -8.05 2.17 -6.49
C LEU A 13 -6.74 1.58 -5.93
N LEU A 14 -6.85 0.74 -4.89
CA LEU A 14 -5.69 0.06 -4.31
C LEU A 14 -5.05 -0.94 -5.29
N ILE A 15 -5.86 -1.72 -6.01
CA ILE A 15 -5.37 -2.64 -7.05
C ILE A 15 -4.59 -1.86 -8.11
N PHE A 16 -5.16 -0.76 -8.63
CA PHE A 16 -4.48 0.08 -9.61
C PHE A 16 -3.15 0.59 -9.08
N LEU A 17 -3.12 1.11 -7.85
CA LEU A 17 -1.90 1.59 -7.21
C LEU A 17 -0.83 0.49 -7.09
N PHE A 18 -1.17 -0.68 -6.53
CA PHE A 18 -0.20 -1.76 -6.30
C PHE A 18 0.29 -2.39 -7.60
N VAL A 19 -0.59 -2.61 -8.57
CA VAL A 19 -0.19 -3.15 -9.89
C VAL A 19 0.73 -2.16 -10.59
N TYR A 20 0.36 -0.88 -10.62
CA TYR A 20 1.15 0.15 -11.27
C TYR A 20 2.55 0.28 -10.65
N THR A 21 2.62 0.40 -9.33
CA THR A 21 3.89 0.55 -8.61
C THR A 21 4.76 -0.70 -8.72
N SER A 22 4.18 -1.91 -8.66
CA SER A 22 4.93 -3.14 -8.85
C SER A 22 5.48 -3.26 -10.27
N ILE A 23 4.66 -3.00 -11.29
CA ILE A 23 5.10 -3.13 -12.69
C ILE A 23 6.23 -2.13 -12.97
N SER A 24 6.08 -0.88 -12.52
CA SER A 24 7.14 0.12 -12.67
C SER A 24 8.46 -0.31 -12.01
N LYS A 25 8.42 -0.92 -10.81
CA LYS A 25 9.62 -1.44 -10.14
C LYS A 25 10.24 -2.64 -10.85
N LEU A 26 9.43 -3.50 -11.46
CA LEU A 26 9.92 -4.68 -12.19
C LEU A 26 10.50 -4.30 -13.56
N LEU A 27 9.89 -3.36 -14.27
CA LEU A 27 10.41 -2.84 -15.55
C LEU A 27 11.74 -2.13 -15.34
N ASP A 28 11.85 -1.30 -14.31
CA ASP A 28 13.06 -0.57 -13.95
C ASP A 28 13.82 -1.25 -12.79
N TYR A 29 13.91 -2.59 -12.78
CA TYR A 29 14.46 -3.35 -11.65
C TYR A 29 15.88 -2.91 -11.26
N SER A 30 16.78 -2.72 -12.23
CA SER A 30 18.17 -2.33 -11.98
C SER A 30 18.27 -0.97 -11.29
N VAL A 31 17.36 -0.07 -11.64
CA VAL A 31 17.22 1.27 -11.09
C VAL A 31 16.65 1.20 -9.67
N PHE A 32 15.55 0.46 -9.47
CA PHE A 32 14.95 0.24 -8.15
C PHE A 32 15.93 -0.42 -7.16
N ASN A 33 16.62 -1.48 -7.59
CA ASN A 33 17.63 -2.15 -6.78
C ASN A 33 18.79 -1.22 -6.39
N ARG A 34 19.25 -0.37 -7.31
CA ARG A 34 20.28 0.64 -7.03
C ARG A 34 19.80 1.66 -5.99
N GLN A 35 18.54 2.12 -6.08
CA GLN A 35 17.97 3.02 -5.08
C GLN A 35 17.96 2.39 -3.68
N LEU A 36 17.54 1.12 -3.58
CA LEU A 36 17.55 0.40 -2.30
C LEU A 36 18.98 0.19 -1.78
N SER A 37 19.93 -0.09 -2.68
CA SER A 37 21.34 -0.27 -2.33
C SER A 37 21.99 1.02 -1.81
N GLN A 38 21.53 2.18 -2.27
CA GLN A 38 21.99 3.49 -1.79
C GLN A 38 21.27 3.97 -0.52
N SER A 39 20.22 3.27 -0.09
CA SER A 39 19.48 3.63 1.13
C SER A 39 20.20 3.12 2.37
N PRO A 40 20.61 4.03 3.30
CA PRO A 40 21.50 3.68 4.41
C PRO A 40 20.93 2.62 5.36
N PHE A 41 19.60 2.46 5.44
CA PHE A 41 18.96 1.51 6.35
C PHE A 41 18.79 0.10 5.76
N ILE A 42 18.74 -0.03 4.43
CA ILE A 42 18.34 -1.27 3.76
C ILE A 42 19.30 -1.75 2.68
N THR A 43 20.47 -1.11 2.53
CA THR A 43 21.51 -1.49 1.55
C THR A 43 21.79 -2.99 1.51
N GLN A 44 21.98 -3.63 2.68
CA GLN A 44 22.31 -5.06 2.76
C GLN A 44 21.15 -5.98 2.33
N TYR A 45 19.91 -5.48 2.36
CA TYR A 45 18.71 -6.22 1.99
C TYR A 45 18.18 -5.81 0.61
N ALA A 46 18.89 -4.94 -0.12
CA ALA A 46 18.42 -4.34 -1.37
C ALA A 46 17.99 -5.38 -2.40
N ASN A 47 18.77 -6.44 -2.61
CA ASN A 47 18.46 -7.53 -3.54
C ASN A 47 17.22 -8.34 -3.14
N LEU A 48 17.05 -8.59 -1.85
CA LEU A 48 15.89 -9.32 -1.34
C LEU A 48 14.62 -8.46 -1.48
N ILE A 49 14.70 -7.19 -1.05
CA ILE A 49 13.58 -6.25 -1.07
C ILE A 49 13.21 -5.89 -2.52
N SER A 50 14.16 -5.82 -3.45
CA SER A 50 13.87 -5.50 -4.86
C SER A 50 12.99 -6.56 -5.54
N TRP A 51 12.98 -7.80 -5.05
CA TRP A 51 12.05 -8.84 -5.48
C TRP A 51 10.83 -8.96 -4.56
N ALA A 52 11.04 -8.95 -3.24
CA ALA A 52 9.98 -9.18 -2.28
C ALA A 52 8.91 -8.07 -2.32
N LEU A 53 9.31 -6.81 -2.51
CA LEU A 53 8.38 -5.69 -2.49
C LEU A 53 7.41 -5.73 -3.69
N PRO A 54 7.86 -5.78 -4.96
CA PRO A 54 6.93 -5.87 -6.10
C PRO A 54 6.06 -7.13 -6.06
N LEU A 55 6.62 -8.28 -5.68
CA LEU A 55 5.84 -9.52 -5.56
C LEU A 55 4.77 -9.41 -4.45
N GLY A 56 5.09 -8.80 -3.32
CA GLY A 56 4.13 -8.52 -2.25
C GLY A 56 3.02 -7.58 -2.70
N GLU A 57 3.34 -6.54 -3.48
CA GLU A 57 2.36 -5.61 -4.05
C GLU A 57 1.38 -6.33 -5.01
N LEU A 58 1.88 -7.18 -5.91
CA LEU A 58 1.03 -7.98 -6.80
C LEU A 58 0.17 -8.99 -6.03
N LEU A 59 0.72 -9.62 -4.98
CA LEU A 59 -0.03 -10.53 -4.13
C LEU A 59 -1.20 -9.80 -3.46
N ILE A 60 -0.95 -8.60 -2.90
CA ILE A 60 -2.00 -7.78 -2.28
C ILE A 60 -3.06 -7.38 -3.31
N ALA A 61 -2.65 -6.99 -4.53
CA ALA A 61 -3.59 -6.70 -5.61
C ALA A 61 -4.48 -7.93 -5.93
N GLY A 62 -3.89 -9.12 -6.02
CA GLY A 62 -4.63 -10.37 -6.20
C GLY A 62 -5.62 -10.66 -5.07
N LEU A 63 -5.22 -10.43 -3.81
CA LEU A 63 -6.10 -10.60 -2.64
C LEU A 63 -7.29 -9.64 -2.67
N LEU A 64 -7.12 -8.41 -3.16
CA LEU A 64 -8.19 -7.41 -3.26
C LEU A 64 -9.20 -7.72 -4.38
N MET A 65 -8.77 -8.39 -5.45
CA MET A 65 -9.64 -8.78 -6.56
C MET A 65 -10.71 -9.81 -6.14
N VAL A 66 -10.34 -10.75 -5.28
CA VAL A 66 -11.24 -11.83 -4.84
C VAL A 66 -12.07 -11.38 -3.63
N ASN A 67 -13.40 -11.37 -3.79
CA ASN A 67 -14.35 -10.92 -2.75
C ASN A 67 -14.16 -11.62 -1.39
N LYS A 68 -13.73 -12.89 -1.38
CA LYS A 68 -13.52 -13.68 -0.16
C LYS A 68 -12.27 -13.25 0.62
N THR A 69 -11.21 -12.86 -0.08
CA THR A 69 -9.91 -12.45 0.52
C THR A 69 -9.76 -10.94 0.64
N ARG A 70 -10.73 -10.17 0.17
CA ARG A 70 -10.66 -8.71 0.12
C ARG A 70 -10.36 -8.06 1.47
N LEU A 71 -10.93 -8.56 2.56
CA LEU A 71 -10.63 -8.05 3.90
C LEU A 71 -9.15 -8.24 4.27
N THR A 72 -8.60 -9.43 4.01
CA THR A 72 -7.17 -9.71 4.17
C THR A 72 -6.34 -8.79 3.29
N GLY A 73 -6.72 -8.62 2.03
CA GLY A 73 -6.06 -7.68 1.11
C GLY A 73 -6.06 -6.24 1.63
N LEU A 74 -7.17 -5.77 2.22
CA LEU A 74 -7.25 -4.43 2.84
C LEU A 74 -6.34 -4.31 4.06
N TYR A 75 -6.26 -5.32 4.93
CA TYR A 75 -5.32 -5.32 6.05
C TYR A 75 -3.86 -5.32 5.58
N CYS A 76 -3.51 -6.16 4.60
CA CYS A 76 -2.18 -6.18 4.02
C CYS A 76 -1.82 -4.84 3.34
N SER A 77 -2.80 -4.21 2.67
CA SER A 77 -2.63 -2.88 2.07
C SER A 77 -2.31 -1.84 3.14
N PHE A 78 -3.09 -1.82 4.23
CA PHE A 78 -2.89 -0.90 5.35
C PHE A 78 -1.50 -1.08 5.97
N PHE A 79 -1.11 -2.33 6.22
CA PHE A 79 0.20 -2.65 6.78
C PHE A 79 1.33 -2.22 5.86
N LEU A 80 1.27 -2.56 4.57
CA LEU A 80 2.33 -2.24 3.63
C LEU A 80 2.48 -0.72 3.42
N LEU A 81 1.36 0.00 3.26
CA LEU A 81 1.37 1.46 3.13
C LEU A 81 1.91 2.14 4.40
N SER A 82 1.54 1.64 5.58
CA SER A 82 2.03 2.16 6.86
C SER A 82 3.53 1.91 7.04
N LEU A 83 3.99 0.70 6.72
CA LEU A 83 5.40 0.32 6.79
C LEU A 83 6.25 1.17 5.82
N PHE A 84 5.78 1.35 4.59
CA PHE A 84 6.45 2.18 3.60
C PHE A 84 6.49 3.65 4.04
N THR A 85 5.40 4.17 4.58
CA THR A 85 5.36 5.55 5.13
C THR A 85 6.30 5.74 6.31
N PHE A 86 6.32 4.79 7.25
CA PHE A 86 7.26 4.83 8.38
C PHE A 86 8.72 4.84 7.90
N TYR A 87 9.05 3.99 6.92
CA TYR A 87 10.37 3.97 6.31
C TYR A 87 10.74 5.32 5.67
N LEU A 88 9.84 5.95 4.91
CA LEU A 88 10.08 7.27 4.30
C LEU A 88 10.31 8.36 5.35
N VAL A 89 9.53 8.36 6.44
CA VAL A 89 9.69 9.32 7.54
C VAL A 89 11.00 9.11 8.28
N ALA A 90 11.36 7.86 8.59
CA ALA A 90 12.62 7.53 9.23
C ALA A 90 13.80 7.95 8.35
N MET A 91 13.71 7.70 7.05
CA MET A 91 14.72 8.09 6.09
C MET A 91 14.89 9.61 6.01
N LEU A 92 13.80 10.38 5.99
CA LEU A 92 13.87 11.85 5.98
C LEU A 92 14.45 12.44 7.28
N ARG A 93 14.24 11.78 8.43
CA ARG A 93 14.67 12.30 9.74
C ARG A 93 16.06 11.85 10.18
N TYR A 94 16.50 10.66 9.77
CA TYR A 94 17.72 10.03 10.28
C TYR A 94 18.79 9.79 9.21
N SER A 95 18.47 9.96 7.91
CA SER A 95 19.47 9.75 6.86
C SER A 95 20.43 10.94 6.77
N PRO A 96 21.75 10.69 6.74
CA PRO A 96 22.75 11.76 6.59
C PRO A 96 22.74 12.42 5.20
N TYR A 97 22.15 11.76 4.20
CA TYR A 97 21.98 12.29 2.84
C TYR A 97 20.72 11.71 2.19
N ILE A 98 20.15 12.43 1.23
CA ILE A 98 18.96 11.99 0.49
C ILE A 98 19.43 11.34 -0.83
N PRO A 99 19.32 10.01 -1.01
CA PRO A 99 19.65 9.37 -2.29
C PRO A 99 18.72 9.86 -3.41
N CYS A 100 19.21 9.84 -4.64
CA CYS A 100 18.42 10.32 -5.78
C CYS A 100 17.14 9.49 -5.95
N SER A 101 16.01 10.17 -6.14
CA SER A 101 14.75 9.53 -6.57
C SER A 101 14.83 9.18 -8.05
N CYS A 102 15.68 8.24 -8.42
CA CYS A 102 15.80 7.73 -9.77
C CYS A 102 15.02 6.39 -9.87
N GLY A 103 13.70 6.37 -10.14
CA GLY A 103 12.87 5.16 -10.41
C GLY A 103 11.34 5.39 -10.61
N GLY A 104 10.78 5.15 -11.82
CA GLY A 104 9.32 5.21 -12.15
C GLY A 104 8.65 6.60 -12.21
N ILE A 105 7.34 6.71 -12.47
CA ILE A 105 6.60 8.01 -12.50
C ILE A 105 6.56 8.71 -11.13
N LEU A 106 6.79 7.95 -10.07
CA LEU A 106 7.01 8.47 -8.72
C LEU A 106 8.39 9.18 -8.56
N GLN A 107 9.26 9.17 -9.58
CA GLN A 107 10.45 10.04 -9.70
C GLN A 107 10.13 11.53 -9.53
N HIS A 108 8.93 11.95 -9.93
CA HIS A 108 8.54 13.34 -9.92
C HIS A 108 7.91 13.80 -8.61
N LEU A 109 7.56 12.88 -7.69
CA LEU A 109 7.09 13.26 -6.37
C LEU A 109 8.27 13.48 -5.42
N SER A 110 8.25 14.60 -4.69
CA SER A 110 9.15 14.79 -3.56
C SER A 110 8.90 13.74 -2.47
N TRP A 111 9.88 13.50 -1.60
CA TRP A 111 9.75 12.59 -0.46
C TRP A 111 8.54 12.93 0.43
N GLN A 112 8.27 14.23 0.64
CA GLN A 112 7.10 14.70 1.39
C GLN A 112 5.79 14.42 0.65
N ALA A 113 5.75 14.61 -0.67
CA ALA A 113 4.58 14.30 -1.47
C ALA A 113 4.24 12.79 -1.41
N HIS A 114 5.24 11.90 -1.39
CA HIS A 114 5.02 10.46 -1.20
C HIS A 114 4.41 10.13 0.15
N ILE A 115 4.89 10.76 1.23
CA ILE A 115 4.35 10.56 2.57
C ILE A 115 2.88 10.98 2.61
N ILE A 116 2.54 12.14 2.05
CA ILE A 116 1.15 12.64 1.99
C ILE A 116 0.29 11.69 1.15
N PHE A 117 0.80 11.25 -0.01
CA PHE A 117 0.11 10.32 -0.89
C PHE A 117 -0.21 9.00 -0.17
N ASN A 118 0.78 8.37 0.47
CA ASN A 118 0.56 7.15 1.22
C ASN A 118 -0.39 7.36 2.40
N ALA A 119 -0.26 8.48 3.13
CA ALA A 119 -1.15 8.80 4.24
C ALA A 119 -2.62 8.90 3.79
N ALA A 120 -2.88 9.52 2.64
CA ALA A 120 -4.22 9.54 2.05
C ALA A 120 -4.73 8.13 1.74
N PHE A 121 -3.90 7.27 1.15
CA PHE A 121 -4.26 5.87 0.88
C PHE A 121 -4.43 5.03 2.15
N ILE A 122 -3.70 5.30 3.23
CA ILE A 122 -3.90 4.66 4.55
C ILE A 122 -5.29 5.02 5.09
N ILE A 123 -5.71 6.29 5.00
CA ILE A 123 -7.04 6.73 5.43
C ILE A 123 -8.13 6.03 4.60
N ILE A 124 -7.98 6.03 3.27
CA ILE A 124 -8.91 5.35 2.35
C ILE A 124 -9.00 3.85 2.67
N THR A 125 -7.86 3.20 2.91
CA THR A 125 -7.81 1.77 3.26
C THR A 125 -8.50 1.50 4.59
N THR A 126 -8.28 2.36 5.58
CA THR A 126 -8.92 2.27 6.91
C THR A 126 -10.44 2.36 6.79
N ILE A 127 -10.94 3.31 5.99
CA ILE A 127 -12.38 3.41 5.68
C ILE A 127 -12.87 2.10 5.04
N GLY A 128 -12.13 1.57 4.06
CA GLY A 128 -12.45 0.29 3.42
C GLY A 128 -12.58 -0.88 4.41
N VAL A 129 -11.64 -0.99 5.37
CA VAL A 129 -11.66 -1.99 6.43
C VAL A 129 -12.89 -1.83 7.33
N LEU A 130 -13.11 -0.62 7.86
CA LEU A 130 -14.22 -0.34 8.78
C LEU A 130 -15.58 -0.65 8.14
N LEU A 131 -15.78 -0.28 6.88
CA LEU A 131 -16.99 -0.57 6.11
C LEU A 131 -17.16 -2.07 5.87
N HIS A 132 -16.07 -2.79 5.59
CA HIS A 132 -16.12 -4.23 5.38
C HIS A 132 -16.46 -4.99 6.66
N VAL A 133 -15.88 -4.62 7.80
CA VAL A 133 -16.16 -5.21 9.12
C VAL A 133 -17.61 -4.95 9.54
N HIS A 134 -18.10 -3.71 9.44
CA HIS A 134 -19.51 -3.39 9.76
C HIS A 134 -20.50 -4.19 8.90
N LYS A 135 -20.19 -4.38 7.62
CA LYS A 135 -21.02 -5.19 6.71
C LYS A 135 -21.00 -6.67 7.09
N HIS A 136 -19.87 -7.19 7.56
CA HIS A 136 -19.76 -8.58 8.03
C HIS A 136 -20.54 -8.79 9.33
N GLN A 137 -20.45 -7.85 10.28
CA GLN A 137 -21.20 -7.88 11.54
C GLN A 137 -22.71 -7.81 11.32
N ARG A 138 -23.22 -6.93 10.45
CA ARG A 138 -24.65 -6.88 10.12
C ARG A 138 -25.22 -8.17 9.52
N LYS A 139 -24.39 -8.95 8.81
CA LYS A 139 -24.81 -10.26 8.28
C LYS A 139 -24.87 -11.35 9.36
N THR A 140 -24.05 -11.23 10.41
CA THR A 140 -23.91 -12.25 11.46
C THR A 140 -24.79 -11.97 12.68
N LEU A 141 -25.14 -10.70 12.93
CA LEU A 141 -26.01 -10.26 14.04
C LEU A 141 -27.11 -9.31 13.51
N PRO A 142 -28.15 -9.82 12.83
CA PRO A 142 -29.17 -8.98 12.22
C PRO A 142 -30.00 -8.15 13.23
N GLY A 143 -30.04 -8.52 14.52
CA GLY A 143 -30.89 -7.87 15.55
C GLY A 143 -30.22 -6.82 16.45
N ALA A 144 -28.92 -6.54 16.31
CA ALA A 144 -28.23 -5.59 17.19
C ALA A 144 -28.25 -4.13 16.70
N ALA A 145 -28.64 -3.89 15.44
CA ALA A 145 -28.57 -2.57 14.80
C ALA A 145 -29.90 -1.80 14.79
N GLU A 146 -30.97 -2.33 15.40
CA GLU A 146 -32.29 -1.70 15.43
C GLU A 146 -32.53 -0.83 16.68
N ASN A 147 -31.57 -0.79 17.61
CA ASN A 147 -31.68 -0.08 18.89
C ASN A 147 -30.69 1.08 19.07
N LEU A 148 -30.14 1.63 17.98
CA LEU A 148 -29.30 2.84 17.95
C LEU A 148 -29.81 3.79 16.87
#